data_AF-A0A1R0GD84-F1
#
_entry.id   AF-A0A1R0GD84-F1
#
_cell.length_a   1.000
_cell.length_b   1.000
_cell.length_c   1.000
_cell.angle_alpha   90.00
_cell.angle_beta   90.00
_cell.angle_gamma   90.00
#
_symmetry.space_group_name_H-M   'P 1'
#
loop_
_entity.id
_entity.type
_entity.pdbx_description
1 polymer ?
#
loop_
_entity_poly.entity_id
_entity_poly.type
_entity_poly.pdbx_seq_one_letter_code
_entity_poly.pdbx_strand_id
1 'polypeptide(L)'
;MERSTEFPVLLFSYGTLQDKAVQLANFGRELVGQQDAMLGYSKSWVEITDPEVLAASGKTHHPIVSPSGRNEDSVEGMVFQITEKELAAADAYEVSDYKRVSVGLASGLAAWVYVQA
;
A
#
# COMPACT_ATOMS: atom_id res chain seq x y z
N MET A 1 17.07 8.41 2.39
CA MET A 1 16.37 8.48 1.10
C MET A 1 16.30 9.93 0.66
N GLU A 2 16.81 10.24 -0.52
CA GLU A 2 16.54 11.53 -1.15
C GLU A 2 15.20 11.42 -1.86
N ARG A 3 14.25 12.30 -1.55
CA ARG A 3 13.02 12.38 -2.34
C ARG A 3 13.41 12.91 -3.71
N SER A 4 13.35 12.05 -4.72
CA SER A 4 13.49 12.46 -6.11
C SER A 4 12.42 13.49 -6.42
N THR A 5 12.78 14.65 -6.96
CA THR A 5 11.82 15.66 -7.42
C THR A 5 10.87 15.11 -8.49
N GLU A 6 11.29 14.05 -9.17
CA GLU A 6 10.51 13.32 -10.17
C GLU A 6 9.40 12.43 -9.57
N PHE A 7 9.57 11.92 -8.35
CA PHE A 7 8.62 11.05 -7.66
C PHE A 7 8.31 11.59 -6.26
N PRO A 8 7.53 12.68 -6.16
CA PRO A 8 7.29 13.35 -4.89
C PRO A 8 6.38 12.55 -3.95
N VAL A 9 5.67 11.54 -4.47
CA VAL A 9 4.69 10.73 -3.74
C VAL A 9 5.32 9.40 -3.33
N LEU A 10 5.06 9.01 -2.08
CA LEU A 10 5.40 7.71 -1.55
C LEU A 10 4.13 6.89 -1.38
N LEU A 11 4.11 5.68 -1.92
CA LEU A 11 3.01 4.72 -1.80
C LEU A 11 3.51 3.47 -1.09
N PHE A 12 3.06 3.25 0.13
CA PHE A 12 3.31 2.05 0.90
C PHE A 12 2.34 0.94 0.49
N SER A 13 2.88 -0.22 0.19
CA SER A 13 2.12 -1.45 -0.08
C SER A 13 2.61 -2.59 0.80
N TYR A 14 1.65 -3.32 1.33
CA TYR A 14 1.84 -4.53 2.14
C TYR A 14 1.28 -5.79 1.45
N GLY A 15 0.94 -5.68 0.16
CA GLY A 15 0.21 -6.70 -0.60
C GLY A 15 0.79 -6.97 -1.99
N THR A 16 -0.09 -7.33 -2.93
CA THR A 16 0.24 -7.77 -4.31
C THR A 16 0.85 -6.69 -5.19
N LEU A 17 0.80 -5.41 -4.80
CA LEU A 17 1.50 -4.34 -5.53
C LEU A 17 3.03 -4.52 -5.54
N GLN A 18 3.56 -5.38 -4.66
CA GLN A 18 4.96 -5.78 -4.66
C GLN A 18 5.32 -6.67 -5.87
N ASP A 19 4.32 -7.28 -6.52
CA ASP A 19 4.53 -8.09 -7.71
C ASP A 19 4.78 -7.20 -8.94
N LYS A 20 5.91 -7.44 -9.60
CA LYS A 20 6.31 -6.73 -10.83
C LYS A 20 5.23 -6.75 -11.91
N ALA A 21 4.49 -7.85 -12.03
CA ALA A 21 3.40 -7.99 -13.00
C ALA A 21 2.25 -7.01 -12.73
N VAL A 22 1.88 -6.82 -11.46
CA VAL A 22 0.86 -5.85 -11.05
C VAL A 22 1.37 -4.43 -11.29
N GLN A 23 2.65 -4.17 -10.99
CA GLN A 23 3.25 -2.86 -11.24
C GLN A 23 3.24 -2.49 -12.72
N LEU A 24 3.65 -3.42 -13.59
CA LEU A 24 3.63 -3.23 -15.04
C LEU A 24 2.20 -3.07 -15.57
N ALA A 25 1.23 -3.80 -15.03
CA ALA A 25 -0.17 -3.68 -15.45
C ALA A 25 -0.81 -2.34 -15.05
N ASN A 26 -0.51 -1.83 -13.85
CA ASN A 26 -1.11 -0.59 -13.33
C ASN A 26 -0.35 0.68 -13.71
N PHE A 27 0.99 0.64 -13.67
CA PHE A 27 1.84 1.80 -13.87
C PHE A 27 2.60 1.76 -15.20
N GLY A 28 2.58 0.64 -15.93
CA GLY A 28 3.34 0.49 -17.18
C GLY A 28 4.85 0.40 -17.00
N ARG A 29 5.35 0.39 -15.76
CA ARG A 29 6.77 0.28 -15.41
C ARG A 29 6.94 -0.36 -14.03
N GLU A 30 8.15 -0.83 -13.75
CA GLU A 30 8.52 -1.31 -12.42
C GLU A 30 8.73 -0.10 -11.49
N LEU A 31 8.11 -0.14 -10.30
CA LEU A 31 8.22 0.93 -9.33
C LEU A 31 9.49 0.78 -8.51
N VAL A 32 10.15 1.92 -8.23
CA VAL A 32 11.32 1.93 -7.35
C VAL A 32 10.82 1.89 -5.91
N GLY A 33 10.93 0.72 -5.30
CA GLY A 33 10.53 0.47 -3.93
C GLY A 33 11.71 0.26 -2.99
N GLN A 34 11.52 0.60 -1.71
CA GLN A 34 12.39 0.17 -0.63
C GLN A 34 11.56 -0.56 0.43
N GLN A 35 12.17 -1.53 1.13
CA GLN A 35 11.56 -2.07 2.34
C GLN A 35 11.45 -0.97 3.40
N ASP A 36 10.27 -0.91 4.02
CA ASP A 36 9.95 -0.02 5.12
C ASP A 36 8.88 -0.67 6.02
N ALA A 37 8.62 -0.06 7.16
CA ALA A 37 7.61 -0.53 8.10
C ALA A 37 6.72 0.60 8.58
N MET A 38 5.40 0.41 8.57
CA MET A 38 4.47 1.36 9.18
C MET A 38 4.48 1.19 10.68
N LEU A 39 4.86 2.22 11.44
CA LEU A 39 4.86 2.19 12.91
C LEU A 39 3.48 2.60 13.45
N GLY A 40 3.02 1.98 14.54
CA GLY A 40 1.72 2.29 15.13
C GLY A 40 0.54 1.61 14.44
N TYR A 41 0.82 0.70 13.51
CA TYR A 41 -0.16 -0.08 12.78
C TYR A 41 0.03 -1.56 13.09
N SER A 42 -1.09 -2.26 13.28
CA SER A 42 -1.11 -3.72 13.38
C SER A 42 -1.75 -4.31 12.13
N LYS A 43 -1.12 -5.35 11.58
CA LYS A 43 -1.69 -6.16 10.51
C LYS A 43 -2.55 -7.26 11.12
N SER A 44 -3.83 -7.26 10.76
CA SER A 44 -4.79 -8.29 11.14
C SER A 44 -5.28 -9.01 9.89
N TRP A 45 -5.68 -10.26 10.03
CA TRP A 45 -6.26 -11.02 8.92
C TRP A 45 -7.77 -10.96 9.05
N VAL A 46 -8.43 -10.34 8.08
CA VAL A 46 -9.89 -10.34 7.97
C VAL A 46 -10.30 -11.34 6.92
N GLU A 47 -11.37 -12.08 7.20
CA GLU A 47 -12.00 -12.93 6.21
C GLU A 47 -12.59 -12.03 5.13
N ILE A 48 -12.18 -12.29 3.89
CA ILE A 48 -12.72 -11.62 2.72
C ILE A 48 -14.11 -12.19 2.51
N THR A 49 -15.11 -11.42 2.89
CA THR A 49 -16.52 -11.73 2.59
C THR A 49 -16.95 -11.14 1.26
N ASP A 50 -16.17 -10.21 0.71
CA ASP A 50 -16.44 -9.57 -0.56
C ASP A 50 -16.04 -10.46 -1.75
N PRO A 51 -16.99 -10.83 -2.63
CA PRO A 51 -16.75 -11.76 -3.73
C PRO A 51 -15.83 -11.19 -4.82
N GLU A 52 -15.78 -9.87 -5.01
CA GLU A 52 -14.89 -9.25 -6.01
C GLU A 52 -13.44 -9.30 -5.54
N VAL A 53 -13.23 -9.02 -4.25
CA VAL A 53 -11.92 -9.11 -3.60
C VAL A 53 -11.43 -10.57 -3.51
N LEU A 54 -12.35 -11.52 -3.28
CA LEU A 54 -12.06 -12.96 -3.31
C LEU A 54 -11.64 -13.42 -4.70
N ALA A 55 -12.30 -12.92 -5.75
CA ALA A 55 -11.99 -13.24 -7.14
C ALA A 55 -10.65 -12.65 -7.58
N ALA A 56 -10.33 -11.42 -7.18
CA ALA A 56 -9.08 -10.73 -7.52
C ALA A 56 -7.87 -11.31 -6.77
N SER A 57 -8.04 -11.66 -5.48
CA SER A 57 -6.94 -12.12 -4.61
C SER A 57 -6.80 -13.64 -4.59
N GLY A 58 -7.86 -14.39 -4.90
CA GLY A 58 -7.90 -15.85 -4.81
C GLY A 58 -7.70 -16.40 -3.39
N LYS A 59 -7.70 -15.52 -2.38
CA LYS A 59 -7.49 -15.84 -0.96
C LYS A 59 -8.79 -15.57 -0.22
N THR A 60 -9.02 -16.34 0.84
CA THR A 60 -10.16 -16.15 1.76
C THR A 60 -9.87 -15.14 2.86
N HIS A 61 -8.60 -14.74 3.04
CA HIS A 61 -8.20 -13.79 4.07
C HIS A 61 -7.34 -12.67 3.46
N HIS A 62 -7.68 -11.42 3.76
CA HIS A 62 -6.87 -10.26 3.43
C HIS A 62 -6.20 -9.72 4.69
N PRO A 63 -4.90 -9.37 4.62
CA PRO A 63 -4.32 -8.52 5.63
C PRO A 63 -4.97 -7.13 5.57
N ILE A 64 -5.64 -6.73 6.65
CA ILE A 64 -6.04 -5.34 6.89
C ILE A 64 -5.03 -4.72 7.85
N VAL A 65 -4.69 -3.47 7.60
CA VAL A 65 -3.88 -2.68 8.54
C VAL A 65 -4.82 -1.75 9.30
N SER A 66 -4.68 -1.73 10.61
CA SER A 66 -5.46 -0.85 11.48
C SER A 66 -4.51 -0.13 12.44
N PRO A 67 -4.77 1.15 12.75
CA PRO A 67 -3.97 1.88 13.72
C PRO A 67 -4.13 1.21 15.09
N SER A 68 -3.06 0.58 15.61
CA SER A 68 -3.08 -0.05 16.93
C SER A 68 -2.84 0.97 18.05
N GLY A 69 -2.25 2.12 17.71
CA GLY A 69 -1.85 3.16 18.65
C GLY A 69 -0.63 2.78 19.50
N ARG A 70 -0.03 1.59 19.29
CA ARG A 70 1.18 1.14 19.98
C ARG A 70 2.39 1.30 19.07
N ASN A 71 3.41 2.01 19.54
CA ASN A 71 4.68 2.16 18.80
C ASN A 71 5.46 0.85 18.62
N GLU A 72 5.12 -0.19 19.38
CA GLU A 72 5.73 -1.52 19.26
C GLU A 72 5.18 -2.31 18.07
N ASP A 73 3.95 -2.00 17.63
CA ASP A 73 3.38 -2.63 16.44
C ASP A 73 3.93 -1.96 15.19
N SER A 74 4.41 -2.80 14.28
CA SER A 74 4.84 -2.36 12.97
C SER A 74 4.41 -3.33 11.88
N VAL A 75 4.02 -2.79 10.73
CA VAL A 75 3.68 -3.58 9.54
C VAL A 75 4.77 -3.41 8.52
N GLU A 76 5.52 -4.48 8.28
CA GLU A 76 6.52 -4.54 7.21
C GLU A 76 5.87 -4.57 5.83
N GLY A 77 6.47 -3.86 4.88
CA GLY A 77 6.04 -3.80 3.51
C GLY A 77 7.07 -3.10 2.63
N MET A 78 6.62 -2.58 1.49
CA MET A 78 7.44 -1.80 0.58
C MET A 78 6.84 -0.42 0.35
N VAL A 79 7.68 0.61 0.42
CA VAL A 79 7.34 1.96 -0.01
C VAL A 79 7.88 2.20 -1.42
N PHE A 80 6.98 2.51 -2.34
CA PHE A 80 7.27 2.83 -3.73
C PHE A 80 7.26 4.34 -3.96
N GLN A 81 8.22 4.82 -4.73
CA GLN A 81 8.26 6.20 -5.21
C GLN A 81 7.45 6.30 -6.51
N ILE A 82 6.41 7.12 -6.50
CA ILE A 82 5.53 7.33 -7.66
C ILE A 82 5.29 8.82 -7.92
N THR A 83 4.78 9.12 -9.10
CA THR A 83 4.28 10.44 -9.48
C THR A 83 2.84 10.64 -9.01
N GLU A 84 2.38 11.90 -8.94
CA GLU A 84 0.98 12.21 -8.67
C GLU A 84 0.01 11.62 -9.71
N LYS A 85 0.46 11.50 -10.97
CA LYS A 85 -0.32 10.86 -12.05
C LYS A 85 -0.48 9.36 -11.82
N GLU A 86 0.58 8.69 -11.42
CA GLU A 86 0.55 7.28 -11.06
C GLU A 86 -0.28 7.03 -9.81
N LEU A 87 -0.22 7.94 -8.84
CA LEU A 87 -1.09 7.87 -7.67
C LEU A 87 -2.57 7.89 -8.09
N ALA A 88 -2.95 8.81 -8.99
CA ALA A 88 -4.31 8.86 -9.52
C ALA A 88 -4.69 7.60 -10.34
N ALA A 89 -3.73 6.97 -11.02
CA ALA A 89 -3.96 5.69 -11.69
C ALA A 89 -4.17 4.54 -10.68
N ALA A 90 -3.45 4.56 -9.56
CA ALA A 90 -3.67 3.63 -8.45
C ALA A 90 -5.03 3.85 -7.77
N ASP A 91 -5.45 5.10 -7.54
CA ASP A 91 -6.81 5.41 -7.05
C ASP A 91 -7.89 4.88 -8.00
N ALA A 92 -7.64 4.91 -9.32
CA ALA A 92 -8.57 4.37 -10.31
C ALA A 92 -8.60 2.83 -10.35
N TYR A 93 -7.51 2.18 -9.96
CA TYR A 93 -7.41 0.72 -9.87
C TYR A 93 -8.08 0.17 -8.61
N GLU A 94 -7.90 0.84 -7.47
CA GLU A 94 -8.52 0.46 -6.19
C GLU A 94 -9.93 1.07 -6.09
N VAL A 95 -10.85 0.50 -6.87
CA VAL A 95 -12.25 0.93 -7.00
C VAL A 95 -12.98 0.91 -5.65
N SER A 96 -13.72 2.00 -5.38
CA SER A 96 -14.80 2.28 -4.39
C SER A 96 -14.66 1.87 -2.90
N ASP A 97 -14.06 0.73 -2.57
CA ASP A 97 -14.04 0.17 -1.20
C ASP A 97 -12.71 0.35 -0.47
N TYR A 98 -11.72 0.97 -1.10
CA TYR A 98 -10.41 1.26 -0.51
C TYR A 98 -10.22 2.75 -0.32
N LYS A 99 -9.92 3.16 0.91
CA LYS A 99 -9.55 4.52 1.28
C LYS A 99 -8.04 4.67 1.30
N ARG A 100 -7.56 5.72 0.63
CA ARG A 100 -6.18 6.16 0.75
C ARG A 100 -5.97 6.93 2.06
N VAL A 101 -5.08 6.45 2.91
CA VAL A 101 -4.70 7.09 4.18
C VAL A 101 -3.20 7.39 4.21
N SER A 102 -2.81 8.51 4.83
CA SER A 102 -1.40 8.86 5.00
C SER A 102 -0.88 8.30 6.31
N VAL A 103 0.26 7.61 6.23
CA VAL A 103 0.86 6.88 7.35
C VAL A 103 2.34 7.23 7.49
N GLY A 104 2.80 7.25 8.75
CA GLY A 104 4.21 7.40 9.08
C GLY A 104 4.93 6.07 9.02
N LEU A 105 6.06 6.06 8.31
CA LEU A 105 6.95 4.92 8.18
C LEU A 105 8.12 4.99 9.17
N ALA A 106 8.72 3.84 9.44
CA ALA A 106 9.86 3.68 10.35
C ALA A 106 11.10 4.45 9.87
N SER A 107 11.24 4.62 8.55
CA SER A 107 12.29 5.50 7.99
C SER A 107 12.07 7.00 8.27
N GLY A 108 10.98 7.39 8.93
CA GLY A 108 10.61 8.78 9.18
C GLY A 108 9.93 9.47 7.99
N LEU A 109 9.49 8.69 7.00
CA LEU A 109 8.81 9.19 5.81
C LEU A 109 7.29 9.05 5.95
N ALA A 110 6.56 9.98 5.36
CA ALA A 110 5.11 9.84 5.19
C ALA A 110 4.81 9.23 3.83
N ALA A 111 4.06 8.13 3.82
CA ALA A 111 3.59 7.46 2.61
C ALA A 111 2.07 7.33 2.62
N TRP A 112 1.50 7.16 1.44
CA TRP A 112 0.10 6.80 1.26
C TRP A 112 -0.05 5.30 1.29
N VAL A 113 -1.12 4.79 1.88
CA VAL A 113 -1.47 3.38 1.85
C VAL A 113 -2.95 3.27 1.58
N TYR A 114 -3.35 2.25 0.84
CA TYR A 114 -4.75 1.94 0.62
C TYR A 114 -5.21 0.92 1.64
N VAL A 115 -6.28 1.25 2.36
CA VAL A 115 -6.89 0.42 3.40
C VAL A 115 -8.38 0.27 3.07
N GLN A 116 -8.93 -0.92 3.28
CA GLN A 116 -10.36 -1.13 3.07
C GLN A 116 -11.18 -0.23 4.03
N ALA A 117 -12.22 0.41 3.50
CA ALA A 117 -12.90 1.58 4.07
C ALA A 117 -14.03 1.31 5.07
#